data_AF-A0A2A4ZW74-F1
#
_entry.id   AF-A0A2A4ZW74-F1
#
_cell.length_a   1.000
_cell.length_b   1.000
_cell.length_c   1.000
_cell.angle_alpha   90.00
_cell.angle_beta   90.00
_cell.angle_gamma   90.00
#
_symmetry.space_group_name_H-M   'P 1'
#
loop_
_entity.id
_entity.type
_entity.pdbx_description
1 polymer ?
#
loop_
_entity_poly.entity_id
_entity_poly.type
_entity_poly.pdbx_seq_one_letter_code
_entity_poly.pdbx_strand_id
1 'polypeptide(L)' 'MALLVSALNDATKYNEGFLNSETIRDLSDYEEHLFCLESFQSWLESEYKNLEPENPDLLKYDVIVGGTPSE' A
#
# COMPACT_ATOMS: atom_id res chain seq x y z
N MET A 1 -9.38 -8.54 -5.31
CA MET A 1 -8.02 -8.05 -4.98
C MET A 1 -7.95 -6.52 -4.86
N ALA A 2 -8.56 -5.76 -5.77
CA ALA A 2 -8.47 -4.29 -5.77
C ALA A 2 -8.86 -3.59 -4.45
N LEU A 3 -9.92 -4.07 -3.78
CA LEU A 3 -10.33 -3.55 -2.47
C LEU A 3 -9.22 -3.70 -1.40
N LEU A 4 -8.51 -4.83 -1.40
CA LEU A 4 -7.42 -5.09 -0.45
C LEU A 4 -6.22 -4.19 -0.75
N VAL A 5 -5.88 -3.99 -2.03
CA VAL A 5 -4.83 -3.05 -2.44
C VAL A 5 -5.17 -1.63 -1.97
N SER A 6 -6.40 -1.16 -2.21
CA SER A 6 -6.84 0.16 -1.76
C SER A 6 -6.80 0.29 -0.25
N ALA A 7 -7.34 -0.68 0.50
CA ALA A 7 -7.38 -0.64 1.95
C ALA A 7 -5.98 -0.64 2.57
N LEU A 8 -5.05 -1.43 2.00
CA LEU A 8 -3.67 -1.47 2.47
C LEU A 8 -2.94 -0.16 2.16
N ASN A 9 -3.12 0.40 0.96
CA ASN A 9 -2.57 1.70 0.59
C ASN A 9 -3.06 2.83 1.51
N ASP A 10 -4.36 2.84 1.84
CA ASP A 10 -4.93 3.83 2.75
C ASP A 10 -4.40 3.65 4.18
N ALA A 11 -4.26 2.41 4.65
CA ALA A 11 -3.67 2.11 5.95
C ALA A 11 -2.20 2.55 6.03
N THR A 12 -1.39 2.28 5.00
CA THR A 12 0.01 2.72 4.92
C THR A 12 0.11 4.25 5.00
N LYS A 13 -0.62 4.97 4.14
CA LYS A 13 -0.63 6.46 4.14
C LYS A 13 -1.10 7.06 5.46
N TYR A 14 -2.12 6.46 6.07
CA TYR A 14 -2.60 6.89 7.38
C TYR A 14 -1.53 6.73 8.47
N ASN A 15 -0.81 5.61 8.46
CA ASN A 15 0.28 5.33 9.42
C ASN A 15 1.53 6.19 9.16
N GLU A 16 1.89 6.46 7.92
CA GLU A 16 2.95 7.44 7.57
C GLU A 16 2.64 8.84 8.12
N GLY A 17 1.36 9.23 8.11
CA GLY A 17 0.91 10.49 8.70
C GLY A 17 1.22 10.61 10.19
N PHE A 18 1.20 9.50 10.93
CA PHE A 18 1.51 9.49 12.37
C PHE A 18 2.99 9.67 12.67
N LEU A 19 3.90 9.20 11.81
CA LEU A 19 5.33 9.42 12.00
C LEU A 19 5.70 10.92 12.04
N ASN A 20 4.87 11.77 11.43
CA ASN A 20 5.04 13.23 11.43
C ASN A 20 4.28 13.92 12.58
N SER A 21 3.61 13.18 13.46
CA SER A 21 2.81 13.73 14.56
C SER A 21 3.68 14.06 15.77
N GLU A 22 3.69 15.33 16.19
CA GLU A 22 4.42 15.81 17.38
C GLU A 22 3.93 15.22 18.71
N THR A 23 2.83 14.46 18.70
CA THR A 23 2.21 13.90 19.90
C THR A 23 2.66 12.48 20.24
N ILE A 24 3.37 11.81 19.33
CA ILE A 24 3.83 10.44 19.52
C ILE A 24 5.19 10.44 20.22
N ARG A 25 5.24 9.80 21.40
CA ARG A 25 6.46 9.70 22.22
C ARG A 25 7.38 8.56 21.81
N ASP A 26 6.81 7.49 21.25
CA ASP A 26 7.54 6.31 20.84
C ASP A 26 7.15 5.95 19.41
N LEU A 27 8.12 6.07 18.50
CA LEU A 27 7.92 5.83 17.08
C LEU A 27 8.21 4.37 16.70
N SER A 28 8.88 3.58 17.56
CA SER A 28 9.36 2.25 17.17
C SER A 28 8.22 1.30 16.82
N ASP A 29 7.11 1.34 17.57
CA ASP A 29 5.94 0.51 17.30
C ASP A 29 5.28 0.88 15.96
N TYR A 30 5.31 2.16 15.59
CA TYR A 30 4.77 2.65 14.33
C TYR A 30 5.68 2.31 13.15
N GLU A 31 7.00 2.42 13.34
CA GLU A 31 8.00 2.02 12.34
C GLU A 31 7.92 0.51 12.06
N GLU A 32 7.81 -0.33 13.09
CA GLU A 32 7.65 -1.78 12.93
C GLU A 32 6.32 -2.11 12.23
N HIS A 33 5.23 -1.46 12.62
CA HIS A 33 3.94 -1.66 11.97
C HIS A 33 3.98 -1.21 10.50
N LEU A 34 4.56 -0.05 10.20
CA LEU A 34 4.68 0.47 8.84
C LEU A 34 5.53 -0.46 7.97
N PHE A 35 6.65 -0.97 8.48
CA PHE A 35 7.47 -1.96 7.80
C PHE A 35 6.66 -3.22 7.45
N CYS A 36 5.79 -3.67 8.34
CA CYS A 36 4.88 -4.79 8.06
C CYS A 36 3.89 -4.47 6.95
N LEU A 37 3.31 -3.26 6.94
CA LEU A 37 2.39 -2.81 5.89
C LEU A 37 3.07 -2.71 4.53
N GLU A 38 4.27 -2.14 4.46
CA GLU A 38 5.08 -2.02 3.23
C GLU A 38 5.48 -3.40 2.67
N SER A 39 5.90 -4.32 3.55
CA SER A 39 6.21 -5.70 3.19
C SER A 39 4.98 -6.41 2.60
N PHE A 40 3.83 -6.22 3.23
CA PHE A 40 2.58 -6.79 2.75
C PHE A 40 2.15 -6.18 1.41
N GLN A 41 2.34 -4.87 1.24
CA GLN A 41 1.98 -4.17 0.02
C GLN A 41 2.86 -4.60 -1.16
N SER A 42 4.14 -4.82 -0.91
CA SER A 42 5.08 -5.36 -1.92
C SER A 42 4.69 -6.76 -2.38
N TRP A 43 4.32 -7.64 -1.43
CA TRP A 43 3.81 -8.98 -1.78
C TRP A 43 2.51 -8.88 -2.59
N LEU A 44 1.57 -8.06 -2.13
CA LEU A 44 0.26 -7.91 -2.76
C LEU A 44 0.35 -7.31 -4.17
N GLU A 45 1.27 -6.38 -4.39
CA GLU A 45 1.59 -5.85 -5.72
C GLU A 45 2.00 -6.96 -6.69
N SER A 46 2.93 -7.83 -6.26
CA SER A 46 3.40 -8.93 -7.10
C SER A 46 2.26 -9.89 -7.44
N GLU A 47 1.44 -10.26 -6.47
CA GLU A 47 0.28 -11.14 -6.69
C GLU A 47 -0.76 -10.48 -7.61
N TYR A 48 -1.00 -9.18 -7.45
CA TYR A 48 -1.94 -8.45 -8.30
C TYR A 48 -1.44 -8.39 -9.75
N LYS A 49 -0.17 -8.03 -9.96
CA LYS A 49 0.45 -7.93 -11.29
C LYS A 49 0.50 -9.28 -12.00
N ASN A 50 0.61 -10.39 -11.28
CA ASN A 50 0.53 -11.73 -11.87
C ASN A 50 -0.88 -12.05 -12.42
N LEU A 51 -1.93 -11.44 -11.87
CA LEU A 51 -3.32 -11.67 -12.29
C LEU A 51 -3.82 -10.72 -13.37
N GLU A 52 -3.18 -9.55 -13.53
CA GLU A 52 -3.57 -8.57 -14.56
C GLU A 52 -3.62 -9.13 -15.99
N PRO A 53 -2.66 -9.96 -16.45
CA PRO A 53 -2.68 -10.50 -17.82
C PRO A 53 -3.91 -11.38 -18.10
N GLU A 54 -4.39 -12.09 -17.08
CA GLU A 54 -5.54 -12.99 -17.18
C GLU A 54 -6.88 -12.26 -17.02
N ASN A 55 -6.86 -11.02 -16.54
CA ASN A 55 -8.05 -10.26 -16.17
C ASN A 55 -7.97 -8.82 -16.73
N PRO A 56 -8.25 -8.62 -18.03
CA PRO A 56 -8.08 -7.33 -18.71
C PRO A 56 -9.01 -6.22 -18.19
N ASP A 57 -10.12 -6.58 -17.54
CA ASP A 57 -11.07 -5.63 -16.94
C ASP A 57 -10.65 -5.14 -15.54
N LEU A 58 -9.56 -5.69 -14.97
CA LEU A 58 -9.03 -5.18 -13.70
C LEU A 58 -8.44 -3.79 -13.87
N LEU A 59 -8.74 -2.92 -12.91
CA LEU A 59 -8.01 -1.68 -12.73
C LEU A 59 -6.52 -1.98 -12.54
N LYS A 60 -5.66 -1.20 -13.19
CA LYS A 60 -4.21 -1.33 -13.02
C LYS A 60 -3.81 -1.02 -11.59
N TYR A 61 -2.88 -1.81 -11.06
CA TYR A 61 -2.38 -1.62 -9.70
C TYR A 61 -1.99 -0.17 -9.42
N ASP A 62 -1.24 0.46 -10.33
CA ASP A 62 -0.74 1.83 -10.20
C ASP A 62 -1.87 2.87 -10.06
N VAL A 63 -2.99 2.63 -10.75
CA VAL A 63 -4.19 3.48 -10.67
C VAL A 63 -4.84 3.38 -9.29
N ILE A 64 -4.84 2.20 -8.67
CA ILE A 64 -5.45 1.97 -7.36
C ILE A 64 -4.63 2.62 -6.25
N VAL A 65 -3.29 2.53 -6.31
CA VAL A 65 -2.41 3.13 -5.29
C VAL A 65 -2.27 4.66 -5.43
N GLY A 66 -2.73 5.22 -6.57
CA GLY A 66 -2.66 6.64 -6.89
C GLY A 66 -1.31 7.06 -7.46
N GLY A 67 -0.55 6.12 -8.02
CA GLY A 67 0.67 6.40 -8.77
C GLY A 67 0.33 7.00 -10.13
N THR A 68 1.17 7.92 -10.61
CA THR A 68 1.15 8.29 -12.03
C THR A 68 1.53 7.06 -12.86
N PRO A 69 0.82 6.75 -13.96
CA PRO A 69 1.21 5.62 -14.82
C PRO A 69 2.67 5.80 -15.25
N SER A 70 3.52 4.81 -14.99
CA SER A 70 4.87 4.79 -15.54
C SER A 70 4.76 4.67 -17.06
N GLU A 71 5.17 5.74 -17.77
CA GLU A 71 5.27 5.81 -19.24
C GLU A 71 6.23 4.77 -19.83
#